data_AF-A0A091GQ88-F1
#
_entry.id   AF-A0A091GQ88-F1
#
_cell.length_a   1.000
_cell.length_b   1.000
_cell.length_c   1.000
_cell.angle_alpha   90.00
_cell.angle_beta   90.00
_cell.angle_gamma   90.00
#
_symmetry.space_group_name_H-M   'P 1'
#
loop_
_entity.id
_entity.type
_entity.pdbx_description
1 polymer ?
#
loop_
_entity_poly.entity_id
_entity_poly.type
_entity_poly.pdbx_seq_one_letter_code
_entity_poly.pdbx_strand_id
1 'polypeptide(L)' 'NGLKLPQGKDIRKNFFTGRVVKPWNRLPRAVVESPSLEVFKRHVDEEL' A
#
# COMPACT_ATOMS: atom_id res chain seq x y z
N ASN A 1 -21.52 19.89 17.72
CA ASN A 1 -21.10 18.47 17.62
C ASN A 1 -20.46 18.20 16.26
N GLY A 2 -19.19 18.56 16.11
CA GLY A 2 -18.45 18.37 14.85
C GLY A 2 -17.13 17.67 15.11
N LEU A 3 -17.11 16.34 15.02
CA LEU A 3 -15.91 15.53 15.13
C LEU A 3 -15.05 15.76 13.87
N LYS A 4 -14.11 16.71 13.94
CA LYS A 4 -13.02 16.82 12.97
C LYS A 4 -12.10 15.61 13.16
N LEU A 5 -12.27 14.59 12.32
CA LEU A 5 -11.37 13.43 12.27
C LEU A 5 -10.00 13.89 11.74
N PRO A 6 -8.90 13.73 12.49
CA PRO A 6 -7.58 14.04 11.97
C PRO A 6 -7.18 12.97 10.94
N GLN A 7 -7.18 13.36 9.67
CA GLN A 7 -6.26 12.86 8.63
C GLN A 7 -5.99 11.34 8.60
N GLY A 8 -7.00 10.49 8.79
CA GLY A 8 -6.85 9.02 8.68
C GLY A 8 -6.42 8.55 7.27
N LYS A 9 -6.47 9.44 6.27
CA LYS A 9 -5.95 9.23 4.92
C LYS A 9 -4.41 9.29 4.89
N ASP A 10 -3.82 10.19 5.67
CA ASP A 10 -2.37 10.39 5.72
C ASP A 10 -1.67 9.28 6.50
N ILE A 11 -2.31 8.78 7.56
CA ILE A 11 -1.82 7.63 8.34
C ILE A 11 -1.70 6.39 7.45
N ARG A 12 -2.72 6.08 6.64
CA ARG A 12 -2.67 4.95 5.69
C ARG A 12 -1.59 5.14 4.63
N LYS A 13 -1.48 6.35 4.09
CA LYS A 13 -0.50 6.67 3.03
C LYS A 13 0.93 6.55 3.55
N ASN A 14 1.24 7.14 4.71
CA ASN A 14 2.56 7.06 5.34
C ASN A 14 2.89 5.64 5.84
N PHE A 15 1.91 4.86 6.32
CA PHE A 15 2.13 3.47 6.74
C PHE A 15 2.50 2.57 5.57
N PHE A 16 1.74 2.63 4.47
CA PHE A 16 2.01 1.83 3.28
C PHE A 16 3.38 2.19 2.66
N THR A 17 3.62 3.48 2.44
CA THR A 17 4.87 3.92 1.80
C THR A 17 6.08 3.73 2.71
N GLY A 18 5.95 3.99 4.01
CA GLY A 18 7.05 3.93 4.97
C GLY A 18 7.43 2.52 5.41
N ARG A 19 6.44 1.63 5.62
CA ARG A 19 6.69 0.28 6.14
C ARG A 19 6.59 -0.83 5.10
N VAL A 20 5.73 -0.68 4.10
CA VAL A 20 5.47 -1.76 3.12
C VAL A 20 6.30 -1.55 1.85
N VAL A 21 6.39 -0.32 1.34
CA VAL A 21 7.09 -0.03 0.07
C VAL A 21 8.62 0.01 0.23
N LYS A 22 9.16 0.53 1.35
CA LYS A 22 10.63 0.53 1.58
C LYS A 22 11.28 -0.86 1.53
N PRO A 23 10.76 -1.90 2.21
CA PRO A 23 11.34 -3.24 2.14
C PRO A 23 10.99 -4.01 0.85
N TRP A 24 10.09 -3.49 0.02
CA TRP A 24 9.64 -4.15 -1.20
C TRP A 24 10.78 -4.41 -2.20
N ASN A 25 11.76 -3.51 -2.26
CA ASN A 25 12.99 -3.68 -3.05
C ASN A 25 13.93 -4.79 -2.54
N ARG A 26 13.65 -5.35 -1.35
CA ARG A 26 14.41 -6.45 -0.73
C ARG A 26 13.64 -7.77 -0.76
N LEU A 27 12.43 -7.80 -1.32
CA LEU A 27 11.64 -9.02 -1.40
C LEU A 27 12.19 -9.96 -2.48
N PRO A 28 12.19 -11.29 -2.25
CA PRO A 28 12.54 -12.26 -3.26
C PRO A 28 11.60 -12.18 -4.47
N ARG A 29 12.15 -12.43 -5.66
CA ARG A 29 11.41 -12.34 -6.94
C ARG A 29 10.14 -13.20 -6.96
N ALA A 30 10.18 -14.40 -6.38
CA ALA A 30 9.04 -15.30 -6.26
C ALA A 30 7.86 -14.69 -5.46
N VAL A 31 8.13 -13.83 -4.49
CA VAL A 31 7.09 -13.11 -3.74
C VAL A 31 6.54 -11.96 -4.57
N VAL A 32 7.40 -11.27 -5.33
CA VAL A 32 7.05 -10.15 -6.22
C VAL A 32 6.21 -10.58 -7.43
N GLU A 33 6.44 -11.80 -7.93
CA GLU A 33 5.73 -12.42 -9.06
C GLU A 33 4.56 -13.32 -8.62
N SER A 34 4.18 -13.27 -7.34
CA SER A 34 3.03 -14.03 -6.84
C SER A 34 1.74 -13.53 -7.50
N PRO A 35 0.82 -14.44 -7.91
CA PRO A 35 -0.49 -14.07 -8.46
C PRO A 35 -1.29 -13.14 -7.56
N SER A 36 -1.17 -13.32 -6.24
CA SER A 36 -1.84 -12.47 -5.25
C SER A 36 -1.37 -11.02 -5.30
N LEU A 37 -0.10 -10.79 -5.64
CA LEU A 37 0.49 -9.46 -5.71
C LEU A 37 0.18 -8.77 -7.03
N GLU A 38 0.09 -9.52 -8.13
CA GLU A 38 -0.40 -9.01 -9.40
C GLU A 38 -1.85 -8.52 -9.29
N VAL A 39 -2.72 -9.32 -8.68
CA VAL A 39 -4.13 -8.93 -8.43
C VAL A 39 -4.19 -7.71 -7.52
N PHE A 40 -3.37 -7.67 -6.47
CA PHE A 40 -3.29 -6.53 -5.57
C PHE A 40 -2.82 -5.25 -6.30
N LYS A 41 -1.78 -5.34 -7.15
CA LYS A 41 -1.30 -4.21 -7.95
C LYS A 41 -2.38 -3.70 -8.90
N ARG A 42 -3.08 -4.60 -9.60
CA ARG A 42 -4.16 -4.22 -10.52
C ARG A 42 -5.23 -3.38 -9.82
N HIS A 43 -5.64 -3.77 -8.61
CA HIS A 43 -6.64 -3.01 -7.85
C HIS A 43 -6.13 -1.64 -7.38
N VAL A 44 -4.82 -1.48 -7.20
CA VAL A 44 -4.21 -0.19 -6.83
C VAL A 44 -4.05 0.72 -8.05
N ASP A 45 -3.67 0.16 -9.21
CA ASP A 45 -3.55 0.90 -10.48
C ASP A 45 -4.91 1.31 -11.05
N GLU A 46 -5.98 0.55 -10.82
CA GLU A 46 -7.35 0.91 -11.23
C GLU A 46 -7.99 2.01 -10.34
N GLU A 47 -7.36 2.39 -9.22
CA GLU A 47 -7.77 3.49 -8.31
C GLU A 47 -7.02 4.81 -8.60
N LEU A 48 -6.55 5.03 -9.84
CA LEU A 48 -5.91 6.29 -10.28
C LEU A 48 -6.60 6.92 -11.49
#